data_AF-A0A1Q7C3K7-F1
#
_entry.id   AF-A0A1Q7C3K7-F1
#
_cell.length_a   1.000
_cell.length_b   1.000
_cell.length_c   1.000
_cell.angle_alpha   90.00
_cell.angle_beta   90.00
_cell.angle_gamma   90.00
#
_symmetry.space_group_name_H-M   'P 1'
#
loop_
_entity.id
_entity.type
_entity.pdbx_description
1 polymer ?
#
loop_
_entity_poly.entity_id
_entity_poly.type
_entity_poly.pdbx_seq_one_letter_code
_entity_poly.pdbx_strand_id
1 'polypeptide(L)'
;MVVGGAVAVAAVAVPAAYAATTPATPTGFVKICKAGASTAVIGSFQFTVSGVTGPVTVPVGGCSKSIEVASRRVTVSEVGRAGFVLASVATTPDGRLISSNLATGKATVKVPAGNETSQTVVTFTNKVAPPPTGTLRVCKVAGPGVAIGQEFGFTVGTTMTTAKAGSCSAPLTLPVGNVTVKEKAVAGFALTAIAVTGAGSLVSSDVATGTAVVKVAVGASDVSFTNNKPGVTGCVRGKGYYKNHPDVVKKLLAGNGGTLVIGGMALTPAQVDALYDRDSVNFLNQVSQQLITARLNQLSGASTPAAVQTAIDAAQALEKAAGGPLTGKATPTTKVVLGGVTYTAGQLAETLVGYNQGSSGGPTTCA
;
A
#
# COMPACT_ATOMS: atom_id res chain seq x y z
N MET A 1 -54.39 92.62 -45.23
CA MET A 1 -54.56 93.38 -43.97
C MET A 1 -54.15 92.45 -42.83
N VAL A 2 -53.26 92.91 -41.93
CA VAL A 2 -52.73 92.26 -40.70
C VAL A 2 -51.76 91.08 -40.98
N VAL A 3 -50.43 91.23 -40.92
CA VAL A 3 -49.47 91.41 -39.80
C VAL A 3 -49.29 90.17 -38.90
N GLY A 4 -48.05 89.68 -38.83
CA GLY A 4 -47.52 88.73 -37.85
C GLY A 4 -46.31 88.02 -38.47
N GLY A 5 -45.06 88.09 -38.01
CA GLY A 5 -44.50 88.36 -36.68
C GLY A 5 -43.37 87.34 -36.53
N ALA A 6 -42.13 87.71 -36.90
CA ALA A 6 -40.99 86.78 -36.91
C ALA A 6 -40.35 86.67 -35.51
N VAL A 7 -40.28 85.45 -34.98
CA VAL A 7 -39.60 85.14 -33.72
C VAL A 7 -38.16 84.72 -34.01
N ALA A 8 -37.20 85.46 -33.47
CA ALA A 8 -35.78 85.16 -33.51
C ALA A 8 -35.43 84.08 -32.47
N VAL A 9 -34.73 83.03 -32.89
CA VAL A 9 -34.12 82.04 -31.99
C VAL A 9 -32.62 82.29 -31.97
N ALA A 10 -32.11 82.80 -30.84
CA ALA A 10 -30.70 82.99 -30.59
C ALA A 10 -30.04 81.64 -30.27
N ALA A 11 -29.07 81.23 -31.09
CA ALA A 11 -28.21 80.08 -30.80
C ALA A 11 -27.15 80.51 -29.78
N VAL A 12 -27.24 79.98 -28.56
CA VAL A 12 -26.21 80.11 -27.53
C VAL A 12 -25.07 79.15 -27.89
N ALA A 13 -23.93 79.69 -28.32
CA ALA A 13 -22.70 78.92 -28.49
C ALA A 13 -22.12 78.60 -27.10
N VAL A 14 -22.19 77.33 -26.70
CA VAL A 14 -21.45 76.82 -25.54
C VAL A 14 -20.00 76.61 -26.00
N PRO A 15 -18.99 77.21 -25.34
CA PRO A 15 -17.59 77.02 -25.73
C PRO A 15 -17.18 75.57 -25.51
N ALA A 16 -16.41 75.06 -26.47
CA ALA A 16 -15.84 73.71 -26.49
C ALA A 16 -15.16 73.38 -25.15
N ALA A 17 -15.58 72.26 -24.55
CA ALA A 17 -14.95 71.69 -23.39
C ALA A 17 -13.45 71.46 -23.66
N TYR A 18 -12.61 71.94 -22.75
CA TYR A 18 -11.23 71.47 -22.60
C TYR A 18 -11.26 69.95 -22.47
N ALA A 19 -10.83 69.22 -23.51
CA ALA A 19 -10.52 67.81 -23.41
C ALA A 19 -9.34 67.67 -22.44
N ALA A 20 -9.62 67.32 -21.19
CA ALA A 20 -8.60 66.95 -20.22
C ALA A 20 -7.87 65.72 -20.77
N THR A 21 -6.63 65.92 -21.25
CA THR A 21 -5.72 64.83 -21.57
C THR A 21 -5.48 64.07 -20.29
N THR A 22 -5.96 62.82 -20.22
CA THR A 22 -5.63 61.90 -19.12
C THR A 22 -4.11 61.88 -18.92
N PRO A 23 -3.59 62.18 -17.72
CA PRO A 23 -2.15 62.16 -17.48
C PRO A 23 -1.59 60.80 -17.87
N ALA A 24 -0.52 60.79 -18.67
CA ALA A 24 0.16 59.55 -19.02
C ALA A 24 0.55 58.82 -17.74
N THR A 25 0.15 57.54 -17.62
CA THR A 25 0.52 56.72 -16.47
C THR A 25 2.04 56.72 -16.33
N PRO A 26 2.61 57.09 -15.18
CA PRO A 26 4.07 57.13 -15.03
C PRO A 26 4.64 55.73 -15.30
N THR A 27 5.59 55.64 -16.23
CA THR A 27 6.25 54.37 -16.59
C THR A 27 7.57 54.20 -15.83
N GLY A 28 8.02 52.96 -15.77
CA GLY A 28 9.30 52.56 -15.22
C GLY A 28 9.81 51.30 -15.89
N PHE A 29 10.95 50.78 -15.43
CA PHE A 29 11.64 49.68 -16.11
C PHE A 29 11.85 48.47 -15.21
N VAL A 30 11.62 47.28 -15.76
CA VAL A 30 11.97 45.98 -15.17
C VAL A 30 12.96 45.27 -16.09
N LYS A 31 13.95 44.61 -15.50
CA LYS A 31 14.86 43.72 -16.20
C LYS A 31 14.85 42.35 -15.53
N ILE A 32 14.67 41.30 -16.32
CA ILE A 32 14.55 39.93 -15.80
C ILE A 32 15.88 39.23 -16.02
N CYS A 33 16.48 38.74 -14.95
CA CYS A 33 17.67 37.91 -15.00
C CYS A 33 17.31 36.47 -14.64
N LYS A 34 18.00 35.52 -15.28
CA LYS A 34 17.80 34.10 -15.05
C LYS A 34 19.08 33.47 -14.52
N ALA A 35 19.01 32.88 -13.33
CA ALA A 35 20.09 32.10 -12.75
C ALA A 35 19.75 30.61 -12.64
N GLY A 36 20.78 29.79 -12.62
CA GLY A 36 20.71 28.37 -12.24
C GLY A 36 21.35 28.17 -10.87
N ALA A 37 20.71 27.39 -10.00
CA ALA A 37 21.30 26.97 -8.72
C ALA A 37 22.48 25.99 -8.90
N SER A 38 22.60 25.41 -10.09
CA SER A 38 23.73 24.60 -10.54
C SER A 38 23.89 24.70 -12.05
N THR A 39 24.97 24.13 -12.58
CA THR A 39 25.25 24.06 -14.02
C THR A 39 24.28 23.15 -14.79
N ALA A 40 23.45 22.37 -14.11
CA ALA A 40 22.44 21.51 -14.75
C ALA A 40 21.22 22.30 -15.26
N VAL A 41 21.08 23.57 -14.86
CA VAL A 41 20.00 24.45 -15.34
C VAL A 41 20.49 25.17 -16.60
N ILE A 42 19.96 24.76 -17.75
CA ILE A 42 20.47 25.18 -19.06
C ILE A 42 19.37 25.75 -19.97
N GLY A 43 19.80 26.41 -21.04
CA GLY A 43 18.92 26.98 -22.06
C GLY A 43 18.29 28.30 -21.63
N SER A 44 17.03 28.52 -22.02
CA SER A 44 16.29 29.74 -21.71
C SER A 44 14.98 29.44 -21.00
N PHE A 45 14.46 30.44 -20.30
CA PHE A 45 13.17 30.40 -19.61
C PHE A 45 12.30 31.54 -20.13
N GLN A 46 10.99 31.30 -20.18
CA GLN A 46 10.01 32.28 -20.60
C GLN A 46 9.35 32.92 -19.39
N PHE A 47 9.05 34.20 -19.50
CA PHE A 47 8.41 35.00 -18.47
C PHE A 47 7.25 35.78 -19.04
N THR A 48 6.21 35.96 -18.25
CA THR A 48 5.14 36.92 -18.51
C THR A 48 5.26 38.09 -17.54
N VAL A 49 4.99 39.29 -18.02
CA VAL A 49 5.07 40.53 -17.22
C VAL A 49 3.73 41.23 -17.31
N SER A 50 3.15 41.60 -16.16
CA SER A 50 1.86 42.30 -16.13
C SER A 50 1.92 43.60 -16.95
N GLY A 51 1.01 43.75 -17.92
CA GLY A 51 0.96 44.92 -18.80
C GLY A 51 1.90 44.86 -20.02
N VAL A 52 2.64 43.77 -20.21
CA VAL A 52 3.50 43.54 -21.38
C VAL A 52 2.89 42.41 -22.21
N THR A 53 2.78 42.62 -23.52
CA THR A 53 2.25 41.62 -24.44
C THR A 53 3.32 40.60 -24.83
N GLY A 54 3.00 39.31 -24.69
CA GLY A 54 3.85 38.20 -25.11
C GLY A 54 4.92 37.80 -24.09
N PRO A 55 5.58 36.65 -24.31
CA PRO A 55 6.59 36.14 -23.39
C PRO A 55 7.96 36.80 -23.60
N VAL A 56 8.67 37.02 -22.49
CA VAL A 56 10.08 37.44 -22.47
C VAL A 56 10.94 36.20 -22.30
N THR A 57 11.86 35.95 -23.23
CA THR A 57 12.80 34.81 -23.13
C THR A 57 14.13 35.27 -22.58
N VAL A 58 14.61 34.61 -21.52
CA VAL A 58 15.89 34.93 -20.85
C VAL A 58 16.77 33.69 -20.77
N PRO A 59 18.02 33.74 -21.29
CA PRO A 59 18.97 32.63 -21.16
C PRO A 59 19.48 32.54 -19.72
N VAL A 60 19.75 31.31 -19.24
CA VAL A 60 20.39 31.10 -17.94
C VAL A 60 21.78 31.77 -17.95
N GLY A 61 22.11 32.48 -16.88
CA GLY A 61 23.32 33.28 -16.75
C GLY A 61 23.21 34.69 -17.34
N GLY A 62 22.09 35.03 -17.99
CA GLY A 62 21.87 36.32 -18.62
C GLY A 62 20.63 37.06 -18.10
N CYS A 63 20.38 38.21 -18.72
CA CYS A 63 19.21 39.05 -18.46
C CYS A 63 18.55 39.50 -19.75
N SER A 64 17.26 39.85 -19.68
CA SER A 64 16.51 40.50 -20.76
C SER A 64 17.05 41.91 -21.06
N LYS A 65 16.54 42.52 -22.14
CA LYS A 65 16.56 43.99 -22.26
C LYS A 65 15.71 44.62 -21.15
N SER A 66 15.91 45.91 -20.90
CA SER A 66 15.04 46.72 -20.04
C SER A 66 13.63 46.73 -20.64
N ILE A 67 12.61 46.49 -19.83
CA ILE A 67 11.20 46.38 -20.25
C ILE A 67 10.43 47.53 -19.62
N GLU A 68 9.85 48.40 -20.45
CA GLU A 68 8.99 49.48 -19.98
C GLU A 68 7.63 48.92 -19.52
N VAL A 69 7.20 49.34 -18.34
CA VAL A 69 5.99 48.88 -17.65
C VAL A 69 5.36 50.05 -16.91
N ALA A 70 4.08 49.91 -16.53
CA ALA A 70 3.48 50.85 -15.58
C ALA A 70 4.26 50.83 -14.26
N SER A 71 4.61 52.00 -13.73
CA SER A 71 5.27 52.10 -12.42
C SER A 71 4.36 51.60 -11.29
N ARG A 72 4.93 51.41 -10.09
CA ARG A 72 4.35 50.85 -8.85
C ARG A 72 4.55 49.34 -8.69
N ARG A 73 3.61 48.50 -9.10
CA ARG A 73 3.63 47.06 -8.83
C ARG A 73 3.53 46.29 -10.13
N VAL A 74 4.52 45.45 -10.37
CA VAL A 74 4.58 44.61 -11.56
C VAL A 74 4.73 43.17 -11.14
N THR A 75 3.90 42.30 -11.69
CA THR A 75 3.99 40.85 -11.48
C THR A 75 4.74 40.23 -12.64
N VAL A 76 5.83 39.55 -12.33
CA VAL A 76 6.60 38.72 -13.25
C VAL A 76 6.30 37.26 -12.91
N SER A 77 5.86 36.48 -13.91
CA SER A 77 5.62 35.05 -13.74
C SER A 77 6.54 34.26 -14.68
N GLU A 78 7.37 33.39 -14.12
CA GLU A 78 8.11 32.39 -14.89
C GLU A 78 7.11 31.34 -15.41
N VAL A 79 7.19 31.04 -16.70
CA VAL A 79 6.42 29.95 -17.31
C VAL A 79 7.07 28.64 -16.93
N GLY A 80 6.29 27.73 -16.35
CA GLY A 80 6.77 26.42 -15.91
C GLY A 80 7.45 25.65 -17.04
N ARG A 81 8.63 25.09 -16.74
CA ARG A 81 9.40 24.27 -17.69
C ARG A 81 9.67 22.90 -17.06
N ALA A 82 9.29 21.85 -17.78
CA ALA A 82 9.50 20.48 -17.33
C ALA A 82 10.97 20.21 -16.95
N GLY A 83 11.17 19.52 -15.82
CA GLY A 83 12.49 19.22 -15.28
C GLY A 83 13.11 20.32 -14.41
N PHE A 84 12.46 21.48 -14.26
CA PHE A 84 12.95 22.58 -13.43
C PHE A 84 11.87 23.13 -12.51
N VAL A 85 12.29 23.62 -11.34
CA VAL A 85 11.43 24.33 -10.39
C VAL A 85 12.12 25.60 -9.91
N LEU A 86 11.32 26.62 -9.58
CA LEU A 86 11.84 27.88 -9.05
C LEU A 86 12.36 27.67 -7.63
N ALA A 87 13.61 28.04 -7.38
CA ALA A 87 14.30 27.87 -6.11
C ALA A 87 14.32 29.16 -5.28
N SER A 88 14.50 30.31 -5.94
CA SER A 88 14.51 31.62 -5.28
C SER A 88 14.22 32.75 -6.26
N VAL A 89 13.81 33.89 -5.71
CA VAL A 89 13.69 35.16 -6.42
C VAL A 89 14.37 36.25 -5.59
N ALA A 90 15.16 37.09 -6.24
CA ALA A 90 15.78 38.27 -5.65
C ALA A 90 15.61 39.49 -6.55
N THR A 91 15.83 40.69 -6.02
CA THR A 91 15.77 41.92 -6.79
C THR A 91 16.95 42.83 -6.52
N THR A 92 17.39 43.58 -7.53
CA THR A 92 18.39 44.65 -7.38
C THR A 92 17.82 45.96 -7.95
N PRO A 93 17.89 47.09 -7.23
CA PRO A 93 18.33 47.21 -5.82
C PRO A 93 17.48 46.39 -4.85
N ASP A 94 18.01 46.10 -3.66
CA ASP A 94 17.29 45.39 -2.61
C ASP A 94 16.04 46.17 -2.14
N GLY A 95 15.08 45.46 -1.54
CA GLY A 95 13.81 46.05 -1.10
C GLY A 95 12.80 46.31 -2.24
N ARG A 96 13.12 45.89 -3.47
CA ARG A 96 12.22 45.96 -4.62
C ARG A 96 11.32 44.72 -4.75
N LEU A 97 11.66 43.60 -4.12
CA LEU A 97 10.80 42.43 -4.06
C LEU A 97 9.69 42.65 -3.02
N ILE A 98 8.44 42.68 -3.46
CA ILE A 98 7.28 42.80 -2.56
C ILE A 98 6.84 41.43 -2.07
N SER A 99 6.75 40.46 -2.98
CA SER A 99 6.39 39.09 -2.66
C SER A 99 6.87 38.13 -3.73
N SER A 100 7.06 36.86 -3.36
CA SER A 100 7.32 35.77 -4.29
C SER A 100 6.53 34.53 -3.88
N ASN A 101 6.13 33.74 -4.87
CA ASN A 101 5.54 32.42 -4.69
C ASN A 101 6.31 31.44 -5.58
N LEU A 102 7.18 30.64 -4.94
CA LEU A 102 8.05 29.69 -5.62
C LEU A 102 7.28 28.54 -6.25
N ALA A 103 6.15 28.13 -5.65
CA ALA A 103 5.32 27.04 -6.17
C ALA A 103 4.62 27.42 -7.48
N THR A 104 4.19 28.68 -7.63
CA THR A 104 3.53 29.16 -8.85
C THR A 104 4.46 29.93 -9.78
N GLY A 105 5.75 30.06 -9.46
CA GLY A 105 6.72 30.78 -10.29
C GLY A 105 6.52 32.30 -10.36
N LYS A 106 5.94 32.95 -9.34
CA LYS A 106 5.54 34.36 -9.41
C LYS A 106 6.36 35.25 -8.49
N ALA A 107 6.63 36.48 -8.94
CA ALA A 107 7.19 37.55 -8.13
C ALA A 107 6.46 38.86 -8.40
N THR A 108 6.14 39.60 -7.34
CA THR A 108 5.63 40.97 -7.45
C THR A 108 6.74 41.91 -7.00
N VAL A 109 7.08 42.87 -7.85
CA VAL A 109 8.17 43.81 -7.63
C VAL A 109 7.70 45.26 -7.65
N LYS A 110 8.39 46.11 -6.89
CA LYS A 110 8.19 47.55 -6.83
C LYS A 110 8.98 48.23 -7.94
N VAL A 111 8.30 48.88 -8.89
CA VAL A 111 8.93 49.57 -10.02
C VAL A 111 8.81 51.10 -9.83
N PRO A 112 9.91 51.85 -9.62
CA PRO A 112 9.89 53.32 -9.65
C PRO A 112 9.38 53.85 -10.98
N ALA A 113 8.77 55.03 -10.95
CA ALA A 113 8.71 55.84 -12.15
C ALA A 113 10.11 56.39 -12.47
N GLY A 114 10.52 56.37 -13.73
CA GLY A 114 11.84 56.84 -14.14
C GLY A 114 12.36 56.14 -15.39
N ASN A 115 13.66 56.31 -15.66
CA ASN A 115 14.34 55.72 -16.81
C ASN A 115 15.10 54.43 -16.43
N GLU A 116 15.84 53.86 -17.39
CA GLU A 116 16.57 52.59 -17.21
C GLU A 116 17.60 52.59 -16.07
N THR A 117 18.10 53.75 -15.61
CA THR A 117 19.05 53.80 -14.48
C THR A 117 18.36 53.54 -13.13
N SER A 118 17.03 53.71 -13.08
CA SER A 118 16.19 53.44 -11.90
C SER A 118 15.48 52.09 -11.93
N GLN A 119 15.83 51.24 -12.90
CA GLN A 119 15.13 49.99 -13.15
C GLN A 119 15.19 49.00 -12.00
N THR A 120 14.17 48.13 -11.93
CA THR A 120 14.16 46.98 -11.02
C THR A 120 14.64 45.74 -11.75
N VAL A 121 15.80 45.23 -11.36
CA VAL A 121 16.28 43.93 -11.82
C VAL A 121 15.66 42.86 -10.94
N VAL A 122 15.03 41.85 -11.53
CA VAL A 122 14.49 40.68 -10.81
C VAL A 122 15.20 39.42 -11.32
N THR A 123 15.80 38.67 -10.40
CA THR A 123 16.54 37.45 -10.71
C THR A 123 15.75 36.24 -10.26
N PHE A 124 15.39 35.38 -11.21
CA PHE A 124 14.75 34.09 -10.96
C PHE A 124 15.79 32.97 -11.01
N THR A 125 15.94 32.22 -9.92
CA THR A 125 16.91 31.12 -9.82
C THR A 125 16.18 29.79 -9.84
N ASN A 126 16.45 28.94 -10.84
CA ASN A 126 15.84 27.61 -10.90
C ASN A 126 16.82 26.55 -10.43
N LYS A 127 16.27 25.41 -10.01
CA LYS A 127 16.99 24.18 -9.78
C LYS A 127 16.34 23.05 -10.58
N VAL A 128 17.06 21.94 -10.73
CA VAL A 128 16.49 20.72 -11.29
C VAL A 128 15.36 20.22 -10.39
N ALA A 129 14.24 19.86 -11.00
CA ALA A 129 13.11 19.27 -10.29
C ALA A 129 13.53 17.90 -9.73
N PRO A 130 13.21 17.58 -8.46
CA PRO A 130 13.39 16.23 -7.95
C PRO A 130 12.63 15.22 -8.81
N PRO A 131 13.13 13.99 -8.99
CA PRO A 131 12.36 12.93 -9.63
C PRO A 131 11.03 12.73 -8.91
N PRO A 132 9.94 12.45 -9.64
CA PRO A 132 8.67 12.10 -8.99
C PRO A 132 8.86 10.85 -8.14
N THR A 133 8.11 10.78 -7.04
CA THR A 133 8.15 9.66 -6.10
C THR A 133 6.78 8.99 -5.99
N GLY A 134 6.79 7.73 -5.56
CA GLY A 134 5.62 6.95 -5.16
C GLY A 134 5.85 6.30 -3.80
N THR A 135 4.78 5.75 -3.24
CA THR A 135 4.82 5.00 -1.98
C THR A 135 4.66 3.51 -2.24
N LEU A 136 5.54 2.69 -1.64
CA LEU A 136 5.46 1.24 -1.68
C LEU A 136 5.41 0.68 -0.25
N ARG A 137 4.48 -0.24 0.05
CA ARG A 137 4.58 -1.12 1.23
C ARG A 137 4.83 -2.55 0.79
N VAL A 138 5.55 -3.30 1.61
CA VAL A 138 5.73 -4.74 1.44
C VAL A 138 4.78 -5.44 2.39
N CYS A 139 3.84 -6.21 1.84
CA CYS A 139 2.84 -6.96 2.58
C CYS A 139 3.23 -8.42 2.65
N LYS A 140 3.10 -9.02 3.84
CA LYS A 140 3.34 -10.45 4.01
C LYS A 140 2.01 -11.17 4.18
N VAL A 141 1.69 -12.04 3.24
CA VAL A 141 0.53 -12.93 3.34
C VAL A 141 0.95 -14.23 4.02
N ALA A 142 0.18 -14.62 5.03
CA ALA A 142 0.31 -15.92 5.68
C ALA A 142 -0.40 -16.99 4.82
N GLY A 143 0.38 -17.79 4.11
CA GLY A 143 -0.15 -19.00 3.49
C GLY A 143 -0.21 -20.18 4.46
N PRO A 144 -0.61 -21.37 4.00
CA PRO A 144 -0.71 -22.57 4.82
C PRO A 144 0.52 -22.84 5.69
N GLY A 145 0.30 -23.06 6.99
CA GLY A 145 1.35 -23.36 7.96
C GLY A 145 2.21 -22.16 8.39
N VAL A 146 1.91 -20.93 7.95
CA VAL A 146 2.57 -19.71 8.45
C VAL A 146 1.71 -19.07 9.54
N ALA A 147 2.29 -18.88 10.72
CA ALA A 147 1.62 -18.19 11.82
C ALA A 147 1.48 -16.69 11.53
N ILE A 148 0.29 -16.13 11.81
CA ILE A 148 0.08 -14.66 11.80
C ILE A 148 1.02 -14.01 12.82
N GLY A 149 1.59 -12.87 12.47
CA GLY A 149 2.57 -12.18 13.32
C GLY A 149 4.02 -12.64 13.13
N GLN A 150 4.26 -13.78 12.45
CA GLN A 150 5.61 -14.23 12.09
C GLN A 150 6.29 -13.15 11.22
N GLU A 151 7.46 -12.70 11.64
CA GLU A 151 8.18 -11.62 10.95
C GLU A 151 9.05 -12.15 9.81
N PHE A 152 9.01 -11.47 8.67
CA PHE A 152 9.84 -11.74 7.50
C PHE A 152 10.60 -10.47 7.10
N GLY A 153 11.87 -10.65 6.74
CA GLY A 153 12.75 -9.55 6.31
C GLY A 153 12.75 -9.38 4.80
N PHE A 154 12.84 -8.13 4.36
CA PHE A 154 12.83 -7.76 2.94
C PHE A 154 13.90 -6.72 2.63
N THR A 155 14.38 -6.73 1.40
CA THR A 155 15.19 -5.67 0.82
C THR A 155 14.41 -5.03 -0.33
N VAL A 156 14.21 -3.72 -0.29
CA VAL A 156 13.57 -2.91 -1.34
C VAL A 156 14.64 -2.00 -1.93
N GLY A 157 15.18 -2.34 -3.09
CA GLY A 157 16.37 -1.71 -3.63
C GLY A 157 17.56 -1.90 -2.69
N THR A 158 17.95 -0.85 -1.99
CA THR A 158 19.01 -0.87 -0.96
C THR A 158 18.47 -0.75 0.47
N THR A 159 17.16 -0.53 0.64
CA THR A 159 16.54 -0.33 1.95
C THR A 159 16.05 -1.65 2.53
N MET A 160 16.39 -1.94 3.77
CA MET A 160 15.85 -3.10 4.50
C MET A 160 14.54 -2.73 5.19
N THR A 161 13.58 -3.64 5.17
CA THR A 161 12.31 -3.51 5.91
C THR A 161 11.83 -4.87 6.39
N THR A 162 10.82 -4.89 7.25
CA THR A 162 10.19 -6.12 7.72
C THR A 162 8.67 -6.00 7.60
N ALA A 163 8.03 -7.15 7.42
CA ALA A 163 6.59 -7.27 7.47
C ALA A 163 6.21 -8.54 8.25
N LYS A 164 5.21 -8.42 9.11
CA LYS A 164 4.63 -9.56 9.81
C LYS A 164 3.58 -10.21 8.95
N ALA A 165 3.53 -11.54 8.95
CA ALA A 165 2.52 -12.31 8.23
C ALA A 165 1.11 -11.85 8.67
N GLY A 166 0.27 -11.48 7.71
CA GLY A 166 -1.03 -10.84 7.92
C GLY A 166 -1.00 -9.31 7.91
N SER A 167 0.13 -8.66 7.63
CA SER A 167 0.27 -7.19 7.66
C SER A 167 1.30 -6.67 6.65
N CYS A 168 1.34 -5.35 6.49
CA CYS A 168 2.31 -4.66 5.65
C CYS A 168 3.36 -3.92 6.47
N SER A 169 4.52 -3.70 5.86
CA SER A 169 5.59 -2.85 6.39
C SER A 169 5.13 -1.40 6.53
N ALA A 170 5.95 -0.59 7.20
CA ALA A 170 5.87 0.86 7.07
C ALA A 170 5.99 1.29 5.59
N PRO A 171 5.34 2.39 5.17
CA PRO A 171 5.44 2.91 3.80
C PRO A 171 6.84 3.41 3.48
N LEU A 172 7.35 3.04 2.31
CA LEU A 172 8.60 3.52 1.75
C LEU A 172 8.32 4.54 0.64
N THR A 173 9.00 5.69 0.66
CA THR A 173 8.95 6.67 -0.43
C THR A 173 10.11 6.41 -1.39
N LEU A 174 9.80 6.11 -2.65
CA LEU A 174 10.77 5.70 -3.65
C LEU A 174 10.61 6.56 -4.92
N PRO A 175 11.68 6.81 -5.68
CA PRO A 175 11.55 7.36 -7.03
C PRO A 175 10.64 6.47 -7.89
N VAL A 176 9.85 7.08 -8.77
CA VAL A 176 9.07 6.31 -9.74
C VAL A 176 10.00 5.53 -10.68
N GLY A 177 9.57 4.35 -11.10
CA GLY A 177 10.38 3.42 -11.89
C GLY A 177 10.45 2.04 -11.27
N ASN A 178 11.35 1.21 -11.78
CA ASN A 178 11.46 -0.17 -11.33
C ASN A 178 12.32 -0.27 -10.08
N VAL A 179 11.84 -0.99 -9.07
CA VAL A 179 12.58 -1.34 -7.87
C VAL A 179 12.51 -2.86 -7.65
N THR A 180 13.64 -3.45 -7.26
CA THR A 180 13.69 -4.86 -6.89
C THR A 180 13.32 -5.01 -5.43
N VAL A 181 12.38 -5.88 -5.13
CA VAL A 181 12.00 -6.29 -3.78
C VAL A 181 12.38 -7.75 -3.58
N LYS A 182 13.12 -8.06 -2.53
CA LYS A 182 13.58 -9.42 -2.23
C LYS A 182 13.19 -9.82 -0.82
N GLU A 183 12.52 -10.96 -0.69
CA GLU A 183 12.31 -11.61 0.61
C GLU A 183 13.58 -12.35 1.03
N LYS A 184 13.98 -12.17 2.29
CA LYS A 184 15.04 -12.96 2.90
C LYS A 184 14.51 -14.36 3.17
N ALA A 185 15.15 -15.37 2.61
CA ALA A 185 14.78 -16.77 2.85
C ALA A 185 14.77 -17.09 4.35
N VAL A 186 13.69 -17.72 4.80
CA VAL A 186 13.53 -18.22 6.17
C VAL A 186 13.41 -19.73 6.12
N ALA A 187 14.26 -20.43 6.86
CA ALA A 187 14.25 -21.89 6.91
C ALA A 187 12.86 -22.43 7.30
N GLY A 188 12.40 -23.44 6.59
CA GLY A 188 11.09 -24.06 6.82
C GLY A 188 9.91 -23.35 6.14
N PHE A 189 10.15 -22.28 5.37
CA PHE A 189 9.12 -21.62 4.56
C PHE A 189 9.54 -21.54 3.09
N ALA A 190 8.56 -21.60 2.20
CA ALA A 190 8.74 -21.34 0.77
C ALA A 190 7.81 -20.21 0.35
N LEU A 191 8.34 -19.28 -0.46
CA LEU A 191 7.54 -18.28 -1.13
C LEU A 191 6.77 -18.95 -2.27
N THR A 192 5.46 -18.70 -2.35
CA THR A 192 4.56 -19.37 -3.29
C THR A 192 3.86 -18.40 -4.24
N ALA A 193 3.71 -17.13 -3.85
CA ALA A 193 3.11 -16.13 -4.69
C ALA A 193 3.65 -14.73 -4.40
N ILE A 194 3.73 -13.92 -5.46
CA ILE A 194 3.99 -12.49 -5.39
C ILE A 194 2.90 -11.77 -6.18
N ALA A 195 2.35 -10.70 -5.63
CA ALA A 195 1.36 -9.85 -6.32
C ALA A 195 1.62 -8.37 -6.03
N VAL A 196 1.16 -7.49 -6.91
CA VAL A 196 1.19 -6.03 -6.71
C VAL A 196 -0.21 -5.47 -6.90
N THR A 197 -0.61 -4.56 -6.02
CA THR A 197 -1.87 -3.82 -6.10
C THR A 197 -1.63 -2.32 -5.90
N GLY A 198 -2.60 -1.49 -6.29
CA GLY A 198 -2.50 -0.03 -6.20
C GLY A 198 -2.04 0.62 -7.50
N ALA A 199 -1.33 1.74 -7.38
CA ALA A 199 -0.92 2.56 -8.52
C ALA A 199 0.20 1.94 -9.37
N GLY A 200 1.07 1.14 -8.75
CA GLY A 200 2.17 0.44 -9.40
C GLY A 200 1.76 -0.87 -10.06
N SER A 201 2.73 -1.57 -10.64
CA SER A 201 2.51 -2.87 -11.29
C SER A 201 3.66 -3.84 -11.04
N LEU A 202 3.36 -5.14 -11.09
CA LEU A 202 4.40 -6.18 -11.08
C LEU A 202 5.02 -6.26 -12.48
N VAL A 203 6.34 -6.09 -12.58
CA VAL A 203 7.10 -6.21 -13.83
C VAL A 203 7.58 -7.63 -14.03
N SER A 204 8.13 -8.23 -12.97
CA SER A 204 8.54 -9.63 -12.96
C SER A 204 8.55 -10.17 -11.52
N SER A 205 8.50 -11.48 -11.40
CA SER A 205 8.59 -12.18 -10.11
C SER A 205 9.27 -13.53 -10.29
N ASP A 206 10.05 -13.91 -9.29
CA ASP A 206 10.68 -15.22 -9.16
C ASP A 206 10.49 -15.70 -7.71
N VAL A 207 9.60 -16.67 -7.55
CA VAL A 207 9.27 -17.24 -6.24
C VAL A 207 10.38 -18.12 -5.68
N ALA A 208 11.24 -18.70 -6.53
CA ALA A 208 12.34 -19.56 -6.10
C ALA A 208 13.47 -18.74 -5.46
N THR A 209 13.78 -17.56 -6.03
CA THR A 209 14.80 -16.67 -5.47
C THR A 209 14.26 -15.62 -4.52
N GLY A 210 12.93 -15.57 -4.33
CA GLY A 210 12.29 -14.63 -3.42
C GLY A 210 12.21 -13.20 -3.94
N THR A 211 12.22 -12.99 -5.26
CA THR A 211 12.49 -11.67 -5.87
C THR A 211 11.30 -11.18 -6.71
N ALA A 212 11.02 -9.89 -6.65
CA ALA A 212 10.04 -9.19 -7.47
C ALA A 212 10.65 -7.91 -8.04
N VAL A 213 10.36 -7.57 -9.29
CA VAL A 213 10.58 -6.22 -9.81
C VAL A 213 9.24 -5.51 -9.87
N VAL A 214 9.11 -4.43 -9.12
CA VAL A 214 7.89 -3.64 -9.00
C VAL A 214 8.10 -2.30 -9.69
N LYS A 215 7.17 -1.91 -10.57
CA LYS A 215 7.13 -0.57 -11.14
C LYS A 215 6.38 0.35 -10.17
N VAL A 216 7.13 1.21 -9.48
CA VAL A 216 6.60 2.28 -8.64
C VAL A 216 6.05 3.38 -9.53
N ALA A 217 4.77 3.71 -9.34
CA ALA A 217 4.10 4.84 -9.97
C ALA A 217 3.79 5.92 -8.91
N VAL A 218 3.39 7.10 -9.37
CA VAL A 218 2.87 8.14 -8.46
C VAL A 218 1.62 7.60 -7.75
N GLY A 219 1.59 7.70 -6.43
CA GLY A 219 0.53 7.12 -5.59
C GLY A 219 1.04 5.97 -4.71
N ALA A 220 0.11 5.27 -4.06
CA ALA A 220 0.41 4.16 -3.16
C ALA A 220 0.31 2.81 -3.87
N SER A 221 1.25 1.92 -3.58
CA SER A 221 1.29 0.54 -4.07
C SER A 221 1.65 -0.41 -2.94
N ASP A 222 1.09 -1.62 -3.01
CA ASP A 222 1.41 -2.70 -2.08
C ASP A 222 1.93 -3.90 -2.89
N VAL A 223 3.12 -4.40 -2.52
CA VAL A 223 3.65 -5.67 -3.05
C VAL A 223 3.48 -6.75 -1.99
N SER A 224 2.74 -7.81 -2.32
CA SER A 224 2.42 -8.91 -1.41
C SER A 224 3.29 -10.13 -1.71
N PHE A 225 3.92 -10.68 -0.68
CA PHE A 225 4.66 -11.93 -0.72
C PHE A 225 3.95 -12.98 0.13
N THR A 226 3.63 -14.14 -0.44
CA THR A 226 2.90 -15.23 0.25
C THR A 226 3.82 -16.41 0.52
N ASN A 227 4.00 -16.77 1.79
CA ASN A 227 4.80 -17.95 2.14
C ASN A 227 3.91 -19.05 2.67
N ASN A 228 4.34 -20.29 2.42
CA ASN A 228 3.76 -21.49 2.98
C ASN A 228 4.87 -22.26 3.70
N LYS A 229 4.49 -23.15 4.62
CA LYS A 229 5.39 -24.18 5.14
C LYS A 229 5.35 -25.39 4.19
N PRO A 230 6.46 -25.76 3.53
CA PRO A 230 6.49 -26.90 2.61
C PRO A 230 6.01 -28.19 3.28
N GLY A 231 5.21 -28.99 2.56
CA GLY A 231 4.60 -30.22 3.09
C GLY A 231 3.25 -30.02 3.78
N VAL A 232 2.75 -28.78 3.88
CA VAL A 232 1.39 -28.50 4.36
C VAL A 232 0.41 -28.41 3.17
N THR A 233 -0.53 -29.34 3.04
CA THR A 233 -1.60 -29.40 2.01
C THR A 233 -2.99 -29.41 2.65
N GLY A 234 -4.01 -29.01 1.88
CA GLY A 234 -5.41 -29.03 2.30
C GLY A 234 -5.77 -27.93 3.32
N CYS A 235 -6.90 -28.12 3.99
CA CYS A 235 -7.38 -27.28 5.09
C CYS A 235 -8.10 -28.17 6.10
N VAL A 236 -8.20 -27.73 7.35
CA VAL A 236 -8.88 -28.49 8.41
C VAL A 236 -10.28 -27.96 8.65
N ARG A 237 -11.17 -28.85 9.09
CA ARG A 237 -12.51 -28.52 9.56
C ARG A 237 -12.67 -29.02 10.99
N GLY A 238 -13.29 -28.19 11.83
CA GLY A 238 -13.51 -28.51 13.23
C GLY A 238 -14.61 -29.57 13.42
N LYS A 239 -14.68 -30.12 14.64
CA LYS A 239 -15.72 -31.07 15.08
C LYS A 239 -17.13 -30.64 14.69
N GLY A 240 -17.47 -29.37 14.92
CA GLY A 240 -18.82 -28.84 14.65
C GLY A 240 -19.21 -28.91 13.18
N TYR A 241 -18.25 -28.76 12.27
CA TYR A 241 -18.52 -28.92 10.84
C TYR A 241 -18.91 -30.36 10.52
N TYR A 242 -18.09 -31.35 10.89
CA TYR A 242 -18.37 -32.75 10.56
C TYR A 242 -19.64 -33.27 11.23
N LYS A 243 -19.91 -32.84 12.48
CA LYS A 243 -21.17 -33.11 13.17
C LYS A 243 -22.39 -32.62 12.38
N ASN A 244 -22.33 -31.40 11.85
CA ASN A 244 -23.46 -30.80 11.14
C ASN A 244 -23.53 -31.20 9.65
N HIS A 245 -22.58 -32.00 9.16
CA HIS A 245 -22.49 -32.42 7.75
C HIS A 245 -22.22 -33.94 7.65
N PRO A 246 -23.13 -34.80 8.13
CA PRO A 246 -22.95 -36.25 8.10
C PRO A 246 -22.80 -36.81 6.67
N ASP A 247 -23.38 -36.15 5.66
CA ASP A 247 -23.19 -36.52 4.25
C ASP A 247 -21.74 -36.35 3.77
N VAL A 248 -21.04 -35.33 4.28
CA VAL A 248 -19.61 -35.14 3.99
C VAL A 248 -18.79 -36.27 4.61
N VAL A 249 -19.10 -36.63 5.86
CA VAL A 249 -18.48 -37.77 6.54
C VAL A 249 -18.72 -39.06 5.75
N LYS A 250 -19.97 -39.33 5.37
CA LYS A 250 -20.34 -40.52 4.59
C LYS A 250 -19.58 -40.60 3.27
N LYS A 251 -19.46 -39.48 2.55
CA LYS A 251 -18.70 -39.40 1.29
C LYS A 251 -17.21 -39.66 1.50
N LEU A 252 -16.61 -39.05 2.52
CA LEU A 252 -15.19 -39.26 2.85
C LEU A 252 -14.92 -40.73 3.20
N LEU A 253 -15.77 -41.36 4.03
CA LEU A 253 -15.60 -42.75 4.40
C LEU A 253 -15.84 -43.69 3.21
N ALA A 254 -16.85 -43.45 2.38
CA ALA A 254 -17.08 -44.24 1.17
C ALA A 254 -15.87 -44.27 0.23
N GLY A 255 -15.18 -43.13 0.08
CA GLY A 255 -13.94 -43.04 -0.70
C GLY A 255 -12.72 -43.71 -0.05
N ASN A 256 -12.82 -44.14 1.21
CA ASN A 256 -11.69 -44.64 2.01
C ASN A 256 -12.04 -45.97 2.74
N GLY A 257 -12.74 -46.88 2.06
CA GLY A 257 -13.02 -48.22 2.59
C GLY A 257 -14.27 -48.33 3.47
N GLY A 258 -15.15 -47.33 3.43
CA GLY A 258 -16.49 -47.33 4.04
C GLY A 258 -16.54 -47.13 5.55
N THR A 259 -15.40 -47.15 6.25
CA THR A 259 -15.33 -47.05 7.71
C THR A 259 -14.15 -46.19 8.17
N LEU A 260 -14.22 -45.70 9.42
CA LEU A 260 -13.14 -44.95 10.07
C LEU A 260 -12.56 -45.73 11.24
N VAL A 261 -11.26 -46.03 11.23
CA VAL A 261 -10.62 -46.76 12.33
C VAL A 261 -10.25 -45.83 13.49
N ILE A 262 -10.83 -46.11 14.66
CA ILE A 262 -10.57 -45.40 15.94
C ILE A 262 -10.39 -46.45 17.04
N GLY A 263 -9.26 -46.42 17.75
CA GLY A 263 -8.99 -47.40 18.81
C GLY A 263 -8.93 -48.86 18.34
N GLY A 264 -8.70 -49.10 17.04
CA GLY A 264 -8.80 -50.42 16.42
C GLY A 264 -10.22 -50.85 16.04
N MET A 265 -11.24 -50.04 16.30
CA MET A 265 -12.62 -50.29 15.86
C MET A 265 -12.89 -49.61 14.52
N ALA A 266 -13.41 -50.34 13.54
CA ALA A 266 -13.87 -49.79 12.27
C ALA A 266 -15.28 -49.22 12.43
N LEU A 267 -15.39 -47.91 12.49
CA LEU A 267 -16.65 -47.20 12.72
C LEU A 267 -17.38 -46.94 11.40
N THR A 268 -18.67 -47.27 11.36
CA THR A 268 -19.57 -46.88 10.26
C THR A 268 -19.89 -45.37 10.33
N PRO A 269 -20.36 -44.75 9.22
CA PRO A 269 -20.79 -43.36 9.24
C PRO A 269 -21.82 -43.06 10.34
N ALA A 270 -22.79 -43.95 10.57
CA ALA A 270 -23.80 -43.80 11.63
C ALA A 270 -23.20 -43.86 13.04
N GLN A 271 -22.19 -44.69 13.27
CA GLN A 271 -21.48 -44.73 14.55
C GLN A 271 -20.62 -43.48 14.78
N VAL A 272 -20.00 -42.94 13.72
CA VAL A 272 -19.26 -41.67 13.78
C VAL A 272 -20.21 -40.52 14.14
N ASP A 273 -21.38 -40.46 13.52
CA ASP A 273 -22.42 -39.46 13.80
C ASP A 273 -22.88 -39.53 15.27
N ALA A 274 -23.25 -40.74 15.74
CA ALA A 274 -23.65 -40.96 17.12
C ALA A 274 -22.55 -40.60 18.15
N LEU A 275 -21.27 -40.79 17.81
CA LEU A 275 -20.14 -40.41 18.67
C LEU A 275 -19.98 -38.88 18.79
N TYR A 276 -20.35 -38.11 17.76
CA TYR A 276 -20.35 -36.65 17.82
C TYR A 276 -21.48 -36.08 18.69
N ASP A 277 -22.53 -36.86 18.96
CA ASP A 277 -23.64 -36.49 19.83
C ASP A 277 -23.46 -36.83 21.31
N ARG A 278 -22.45 -37.63 21.65
CA ARG A 278 -22.18 -37.98 23.05
C ARG A 278 -21.74 -36.77 23.87
N ASP A 279 -22.21 -36.74 25.12
CA ASP A 279 -21.83 -35.73 26.10
C ASP A 279 -20.36 -35.84 26.51
N SER A 280 -19.90 -34.83 27.23
CA SER A 280 -18.52 -34.70 27.70
C SER A 280 -18.27 -35.29 29.10
N VAL A 281 -19.26 -35.97 29.71
CA VAL A 281 -19.14 -36.54 31.07
C VAL A 281 -18.07 -37.63 31.09
N ASN A 282 -18.04 -38.46 30.06
CA ASN A 282 -16.92 -39.36 29.80
C ASN A 282 -15.85 -38.63 28.99
N PHE A 283 -14.65 -38.45 29.56
CA PHE A 283 -13.58 -37.73 28.87
C PHE A 283 -13.11 -38.46 27.61
N LEU A 284 -13.29 -39.79 27.53
CA LEU A 284 -12.97 -40.54 26.32
C LEU A 284 -13.80 -40.05 25.12
N ASN A 285 -15.07 -39.65 25.31
CA ASN A 285 -15.89 -39.08 24.23
C ASN A 285 -15.23 -37.82 23.64
N GLN A 286 -14.57 -37.00 24.46
CA GLN A 286 -13.88 -35.80 23.97
C GLN A 286 -12.66 -36.19 23.12
N VAL A 287 -11.87 -37.16 23.57
CA VAL A 287 -10.74 -37.71 22.79
C VAL A 287 -11.24 -38.30 21.48
N SER A 288 -12.28 -39.15 21.53
CA SER A 288 -12.87 -39.79 20.34
C SER A 288 -13.31 -38.75 19.32
N GLN A 289 -14.06 -37.73 19.74
CA GLN A 289 -14.57 -36.70 18.83
C GLN A 289 -13.44 -35.91 18.16
N GLN A 290 -12.37 -35.59 18.89
CA GLN A 290 -11.22 -34.87 18.32
C GLN A 290 -10.37 -35.75 17.42
N LEU A 291 -10.19 -37.02 17.78
CA LEU A 291 -9.47 -37.99 16.97
C LEU A 291 -10.22 -38.31 15.67
N ILE A 292 -11.53 -38.51 15.73
CA ILE A 292 -12.39 -38.68 14.55
C ILE A 292 -12.23 -37.47 13.64
N THR A 293 -12.34 -36.26 14.18
CA THR A 293 -12.20 -35.01 13.42
C THR A 293 -10.82 -34.91 12.74
N ALA A 294 -9.75 -35.23 13.46
CA ALA A 294 -8.40 -35.20 12.92
C ALA A 294 -8.22 -36.23 11.79
N ARG A 295 -8.75 -37.45 11.97
CA ARG A 295 -8.73 -38.50 10.94
C ARG A 295 -9.57 -38.11 9.72
N LEU A 296 -10.73 -37.47 9.89
CA LEU A 296 -11.54 -37.00 8.76
C LEU A 296 -10.83 -35.89 7.98
N ASN A 297 -10.11 -34.98 8.67
CA ASN A 297 -9.25 -34.00 8.02
C ASN A 297 -8.13 -34.67 7.19
N GLN A 298 -7.52 -35.75 7.70
CA GLN A 298 -6.55 -36.52 6.91
C GLN A 298 -7.19 -37.11 5.65
N LEU A 299 -8.37 -37.72 5.78
CA LEU A 299 -9.10 -38.28 4.63
C LEU A 299 -9.56 -37.22 3.64
N SER A 300 -9.80 -35.98 4.09
CA SER A 300 -10.12 -34.85 3.21
C SER A 300 -8.88 -34.22 2.55
N GLY A 301 -7.69 -34.78 2.77
CA GLY A 301 -6.44 -34.35 2.14
C GLY A 301 -5.67 -33.26 2.91
N ALA A 302 -6.06 -32.97 4.16
CA ALA A 302 -5.24 -32.12 5.01
C ALA A 302 -3.97 -32.86 5.46
N SER A 303 -2.82 -32.27 5.17
CA SER A 303 -1.54 -32.72 5.73
C SER A 303 -1.56 -32.70 7.25
N THR A 304 -0.71 -33.55 7.86
CA THR A 304 -0.63 -33.69 9.31
C THR A 304 0.81 -33.47 9.76
N PRO A 305 1.08 -32.43 10.58
CA PRO A 305 2.41 -32.26 11.18
C PRO A 305 2.84 -33.50 11.96
N ALA A 306 4.13 -33.83 11.97
CA ALA A 306 4.64 -35.04 12.62
C ALA A 306 4.21 -35.17 14.10
N ALA A 307 4.27 -34.08 14.87
CA ALA A 307 3.81 -34.07 16.27
C ALA A 307 2.31 -34.37 16.41
N VAL A 308 1.49 -33.89 15.46
CA VAL A 308 0.06 -34.21 15.43
C VAL A 308 -0.16 -35.67 15.03
N GLN A 309 0.63 -36.20 14.09
CA GLN A 309 0.54 -37.62 13.73
C GLN A 309 0.88 -38.51 14.93
N THR A 310 1.94 -38.20 15.69
CA THR A 310 2.25 -38.88 16.95
C THR A 310 1.09 -38.79 17.95
N ALA A 311 0.43 -37.64 18.06
CA ALA A 311 -0.74 -37.48 18.93
C ALA A 311 -1.95 -38.29 18.44
N ILE A 312 -2.18 -38.39 17.13
CA ILE A 312 -3.23 -39.25 16.53
C ILE A 312 -2.95 -40.72 16.88
N ASP A 313 -1.71 -41.18 16.69
CA ASP A 313 -1.32 -42.56 16.97
C ASP A 313 -1.42 -42.88 18.47
N ALA A 314 -1.01 -41.96 19.34
CA ALA A 314 -1.15 -42.08 20.78
C ALA A 314 -2.62 -42.07 21.22
N ALA A 315 -3.46 -41.23 20.62
CA ALA A 315 -4.90 -41.21 20.89
C ALA A 315 -5.58 -42.51 20.43
N GLN A 316 -5.18 -43.09 19.28
CA GLN A 316 -5.65 -44.41 18.87
C GLN A 316 -5.24 -45.50 19.87
N ALA A 317 -4.01 -45.46 20.39
CA ALA A 317 -3.55 -46.39 21.41
C ALA A 317 -4.32 -46.21 22.74
N LEU A 318 -4.62 -44.96 23.13
CA LEU A 318 -5.39 -44.66 24.33
C LEU A 318 -6.83 -45.15 24.22
N GLU A 319 -7.49 -44.88 23.09
CA GLU A 319 -8.84 -45.39 22.79
C GLU A 319 -8.89 -46.91 22.91
N LYS A 320 -7.91 -47.60 22.30
CA LYS A 320 -7.81 -49.05 22.39
C LYS A 320 -7.65 -49.54 23.84
N ALA A 321 -6.76 -48.91 24.61
CA ALA A 321 -6.49 -49.26 26.00
C ALA A 321 -7.68 -48.95 26.93
N ALA A 322 -8.49 -47.94 26.61
CA ALA A 322 -9.62 -47.50 27.40
C ALA A 322 -10.93 -48.25 27.12
N GLY A 323 -10.92 -49.26 26.23
CA GLY A 323 -12.10 -50.06 25.87
C GLY A 323 -12.84 -49.59 24.61
N GLY A 324 -12.18 -48.78 23.78
CA GLY A 324 -12.66 -48.30 22.49
C GLY A 324 -13.66 -47.14 22.57
N PRO A 325 -13.92 -46.46 21.44
CA PRO A 325 -14.74 -45.24 21.41
C PRO A 325 -16.22 -45.48 21.78
N LEU A 326 -16.74 -46.69 21.59
CA LEU A 326 -18.17 -46.96 21.81
C LEU A 326 -18.52 -47.28 23.27
N THR A 327 -17.64 -47.96 24.00
CA THR A 327 -17.92 -48.50 25.34
C THR A 327 -16.91 -48.05 26.40
N GLY A 328 -15.76 -47.55 25.98
CA GLY A 328 -14.65 -47.21 26.85
C GLY A 328 -14.90 -45.99 27.73
N LYS A 329 -14.05 -45.82 28.73
CA LYS A 329 -14.08 -44.67 29.66
C LYS A 329 -12.68 -44.17 29.95
N ALA A 330 -12.55 -42.85 30.10
CA ALA A 330 -11.31 -42.22 30.50
C ALA A 330 -11.58 -40.96 31.33
N THR A 331 -10.55 -40.53 32.05
CA THR A 331 -10.45 -39.22 32.69
C THR A 331 -9.36 -38.41 31.97
N PRO A 332 -9.25 -37.09 32.20
CA PRO A 332 -8.17 -36.28 31.62
C PRO A 332 -6.76 -36.80 31.94
N THR A 333 -6.60 -37.53 33.04
CA THR A 333 -5.32 -38.08 33.52
C THR A 333 -5.06 -39.53 33.11
N THR A 334 -6.00 -40.20 32.42
CA THR A 334 -5.77 -41.53 31.85
C THR A 334 -4.56 -41.50 30.93
N LYS A 335 -3.66 -42.48 31.10
CA LYS A 335 -2.36 -42.50 30.43
C LYS A 335 -2.29 -43.59 29.35
N VAL A 336 -1.49 -43.32 28.33
CA VAL A 336 -1.02 -44.32 27.37
C VAL A 336 0.49 -44.13 27.14
N VAL A 337 1.20 -45.23 26.89
CA VAL A 337 2.62 -45.19 26.51
C VAL A 337 2.74 -45.59 25.04
N LEU A 338 3.36 -44.73 24.23
CA LEU A 338 3.65 -45.00 22.83
C LEU A 338 5.10 -44.59 22.53
N GLY A 339 5.90 -45.50 21.98
CA GLY A 339 7.30 -45.22 21.64
C GLY A 339 8.17 -44.79 22.84
N GLY A 340 7.84 -45.23 24.06
CA GLY A 340 8.55 -44.85 25.29
C GLY A 340 8.12 -43.50 25.90
N VAL A 341 7.20 -42.77 25.25
CA VAL A 341 6.65 -41.51 25.76
C VAL A 341 5.28 -41.75 26.39
N THR A 342 5.04 -41.15 27.57
CA THR A 342 3.74 -41.21 28.25
C THR A 342 2.90 -40.00 27.89
N TYR A 343 1.68 -40.23 27.40
CA TYR A 343 0.69 -39.21 27.07
C TYR A 343 -0.51 -39.31 27.99
N THR A 344 -1.10 -38.19 28.39
CA THR A 344 -2.42 -38.17 29.03
C THR A 344 -3.53 -37.91 28.02
N ALA A 345 -4.74 -38.38 28.31
CA ALA A 345 -5.93 -38.10 27.50
C ALA A 345 -6.12 -36.59 27.30
N GLY A 346 -5.90 -35.77 28.34
CA GLY A 346 -6.01 -34.31 28.26
C GLY A 346 -5.03 -33.69 27.26
N GLN A 347 -3.75 -34.09 27.33
CA GLN A 347 -2.71 -33.60 26.40
C GLN A 347 -3.03 -33.96 24.94
N LEU A 348 -3.53 -35.17 24.71
CA LEU A 348 -3.90 -35.63 23.37
C LEU A 348 -5.11 -34.87 22.84
N ALA A 349 -6.16 -34.72 23.65
CA ALA A 349 -7.34 -33.95 23.26
C ALA A 349 -6.97 -32.50 22.90
N GLU A 350 -6.14 -31.83 23.70
CA GLU A 350 -5.71 -30.45 23.45
C GLU A 350 -4.91 -30.34 22.14
N THR A 351 -3.96 -31.25 21.91
CA THR A 351 -3.17 -31.27 20.66
C THR A 351 -4.05 -31.46 19.44
N LEU A 352 -5.01 -32.39 19.51
CA LEU A 352 -5.95 -32.66 18.42
C LEU A 352 -6.92 -31.49 18.19
N VAL A 353 -7.40 -30.82 19.25
CA VAL A 353 -8.17 -29.57 19.12
C VAL A 353 -7.35 -28.52 18.38
N GLY A 354 -6.10 -28.30 18.78
CA GLY A 354 -5.21 -27.35 18.11
C GLY A 354 -5.06 -27.64 16.62
N TYR A 355 -4.96 -28.91 16.23
CA TYR A 355 -4.94 -29.32 14.83
C TYR A 355 -6.25 -29.08 14.10
N ASN A 356 -7.37 -29.51 14.68
CA ASN A 356 -8.68 -29.40 14.06
C ASN A 356 -9.15 -27.95 13.86
N GLN A 357 -8.57 -27.01 14.63
CA GLN A 357 -8.82 -25.58 14.54
C GLN A 357 -7.74 -24.81 13.75
N GLY A 358 -6.76 -25.51 13.18
CA GLY A 358 -5.73 -24.92 12.32
C GLY A 358 -4.64 -24.14 13.06
N SER A 359 -4.47 -24.38 14.36
CA SER A 359 -3.57 -23.61 15.24
C SER A 359 -2.25 -24.32 15.56
N SER A 360 -2.04 -25.57 15.14
CA SER A 360 -0.86 -26.38 15.51
C SER A 360 0.20 -26.52 14.40
N GLY A 361 0.39 -25.48 13.59
CA GLY A 361 1.44 -25.42 12.57
C GLY A 361 1.22 -26.35 11.35
N GLY A 362 0.00 -26.85 11.19
CA GLY A 362 -0.51 -27.58 10.02
C GLY A 362 -1.37 -26.70 9.09
N PRO A 363 -2.31 -27.29 8.33
CA PRO A 363 -3.23 -26.54 7.49
C PRO A 363 -4.12 -25.60 8.31
N THR A 364 -4.48 -24.45 7.75
CA THR A 364 -5.45 -23.54 8.36
C THR A 364 -6.88 -24.08 8.20
N THR A 365 -7.84 -23.47 8.89
CA THR A 365 -9.26 -23.79 8.71
C THR A 365 -9.69 -23.53 7.27
N CYS A 366 -10.58 -24.39 6.76
CA CYS A 366 -11.22 -24.16 5.48
C CYS A 366 -12.16 -22.95 5.55
N ALA A 367 -12.27 -22.21 4.44
CA ALA A 367 -13.31 -21.21 4.25
C ALA A 367 -14.72 -21.84 4.22
#